data_AF-A0A645B762-F1
#
_entry.id   AF-A0A645B762-F1
#
_cell.length_a   1.000
_cell.length_b   1.000
_cell.length_c   1.000
_cell.angle_alpha   90.00
_cell.angle_beta   90.00
_cell.angle_gamma   90.00
#
_symmetry.space_group_name_H-M   'P 1'
#
loop_
_entity.id
_entity.type
_entity.pdbx_description
1 polymer ?
#
loop_
_entity_poly.entity_id
_entity_poly.type
_entity_poly.pdbx_seq_one_letter_code
_entity_poly.pdbx_strand_id
1 'polypeptide(L)'
;MVVKFVLVWFIVQLLHGDLVIPRVIGNRLQVHPITILIVLLVMGDLLGIMGVIFGIPIYTLLKLLVVFAFKKFKQRYNKYYGDKGEYEEADFSEDDYFD
;
A
#
# COMPACT_ATOMS: atom_id res chain seq x y z
N MET A 1 -36.06 -3.59 11.04
CA MET A 1 -34.87 -2.76 11.30
C MET A 1 -33.60 -3.48 10.88
N VAL A 2 -33.25 -4.62 11.49
CA VAL A 2 -32.00 -5.37 11.20
C VAL A 2 -31.87 -5.80 9.74
N VAL A 3 -32.95 -6.31 9.12
CA VAL A 3 -32.93 -6.74 7.71
C VAL A 3 -32.61 -5.58 6.75
N LYS A 4 -33.18 -4.39 6.98
CA LYS A 4 -32.88 -3.19 6.19
C LYS A 4 -31.44 -2.74 6.38
N PHE A 5 -30.93 -2.80 7.61
CA PHE A 5 -29.55 -2.45 7.93
C PHE A 5 -28.56 -3.39 7.23
N VAL A 6 -28.75 -4.71 7.32
CA VAL A 6 -27.88 -5.70 6.68
C VAL A 6 -27.87 -5.53 5.15
N LEU A 7 -29.04 -5.28 4.56
CA LEU A 7 -29.17 -5.09 3.11
C LEU A 7 -28.45 -3.82 2.63
N VAL A 8 -28.60 -2.70 3.34
CA VAL A 8 -27.87 -1.46 3.06
C VAL A 8 -26.37 -1.63 3.30
N TRP A 9 -25.97 -2.27 4.40
CA TRP A 9 -24.57 -2.52 4.73
C TRP A 9 -23.87 -3.36 3.66
N PHE A 10 -24.54 -4.41 3.17
CA PHE A 10 -24.00 -5.27 2.11
C PHE A 10 -23.81 -4.50 0.79
N ILE A 11 -24.78 -3.66 0.40
CA ILE A 11 -24.66 -2.81 -0.80
C ILE A 11 -23.49 -1.83 -0.66
N VAL A 12 -23.35 -1.18 0.49
CA VAL A 12 -22.24 -0.25 0.76
C VAL A 12 -20.90 -0.99 0.72
N GLN A 13 -20.82 -2.17 1.32
CA GLN A 13 -19.60 -2.95 1.38
C GLN A 13 -19.16 -3.45 0.00
N LEU A 14 -20.11 -3.83 -0.87
CA LEU A 14 -19.82 -4.20 -2.26
C LEU A 14 -19.31 -3.01 -3.08
N LEU A 15 -19.94 -1.83 -2.93
CA LEU A 15 -19.51 -0.61 -3.63
C LEU A 15 -18.13 -0.14 -3.15
N HIS A 16 -17.84 -0.25 -1.85
CA HIS A 16 -16.53 0.09 -1.30
C HIS A 16 -15.45 -0.93 -1.69
N GLY A 17 -15.76 -2.22 -1.60
CA GLY A 17 -14.81 -3.33 -1.73
C GLY A 17 -14.12 -3.41 -3.09
N ASP A 18 -14.88 -3.21 -4.17
CA ASP A 18 -14.41 -3.49 -5.53
C ASP A 18 -14.27 -2.26 -6.44
N LEU A 19 -14.91 -1.12 -6.14
CA LEU A 19 -14.91 0.04 -7.06
C LEU A 19 -14.13 1.24 -6.52
N VAL A 20 -14.33 1.58 -5.24
CA VAL A 20 -13.73 2.78 -4.65
C VAL A 20 -12.26 2.53 -4.28
N ILE A 21 -11.98 1.38 -3.67
CA ILE A 21 -10.63 1.01 -3.23
C ILE A 21 -9.62 0.93 -4.38
N PRO A 22 -9.85 0.19 -5.48
CA PRO A 22 -8.85 0.09 -6.55
C PRO A 22 -8.64 1.39 -7.32
N ARG A 23 -9.68 2.24 -7.43
CA ARG A 23 -9.58 3.51 -8.15
C ARG A 23 -8.89 4.62 -7.35
N VAL A 24 -8.93 4.57 -6.02
CA VAL A 24 -8.28 5.56 -5.14
C VAL A 24 -6.88 5.11 -4.70
N ILE A 25 -6.68 3.81 -4.50
CA ILE A 25 -5.42 3.24 -4.03
C ILE A 25 -4.70 2.66 -5.25
N GLY A 26 -4.27 3.56 -6.13
CA GLY A 26 -3.72 3.27 -7.46
C GLY A 26 -2.36 2.58 -7.48
N ASN A 27 -1.84 2.07 -6.36
CA ASN A 27 -0.65 1.25 -6.37
C ASN A 27 -0.74 0.20 -5.27
N ARG A 28 -0.84 -1.06 -5.67
CA ARG A 28 -0.64 -2.18 -4.74
C ARG A 28 0.76 -2.01 -4.18
N LEU A 29 0.90 -1.92 -2.85
CA LEU A 29 2.20 -2.08 -2.22
C LEU A 29 2.70 -3.47 -2.63
N GLN A 30 3.57 -3.54 -3.63
CA GLN A 30 4.11 -4.80 -4.13
C GLN A 30 4.99 -5.36 -3.01
N VAL A 31 4.41 -6.21 -2.17
CA VAL A 31 5.10 -6.92 -1.10
C VAL A 31 5.35 -8.33 -1.62
N HIS A 32 6.62 -8.70 -1.73
CA HIS A 32 6.99 -10.03 -2.18
C HIS A 32 6.50 -11.08 -1.16
N PRO A 33 5.95 -12.23 -1.59
CA PRO A 33 5.42 -13.26 -0.69
C PRO A 33 6.42 -13.71 0.39
N ILE A 34 7.72 -13.76 0.05
CA ILE A 34 8.78 -14.11 0.99
C ILE A 34 8.90 -13.13 2.16
N THR A 35 8.61 -11.84 1.92
CA THR A 35 8.68 -10.82 2.96
C THR A 35 7.54 -10.96 3.94
N ILE A 36 6.35 -11.36 3.48
CA ILE A 36 5.22 -11.67 4.34
C ILE A 36 5.56 -12.84 5.26
N LEU A 37 6.18 -13.91 4.72
CA LEU A 37 6.63 -15.05 5.52
C LEU A 37 7.63 -14.64 6.61
N ILE A 38 8.64 -13.86 6.26
CA ILE A 38 9.64 -13.37 7.22
C ILE A 38 8.97 -12.51 8.30
N VAL A 39 8.10 -11.57 7.91
CA VAL A 39 7.38 -10.70 8.86
C VAL A 39 6.52 -11.52 9.81
N LEU A 40 5.77 -12.51 9.31
CA LEU A 40 4.93 -13.36 10.13
C LEU A 40 5.74 -14.22 11.10
N LEU A 41 6.90 -14.73 10.68
CA LEU A 41 7.78 -15.50 11.54
C LEU A 41 8.37 -14.64 12.67
N VAL A 42 8.86 -13.46 12.34
CA VAL A 42 9.43 -12.52 13.33
C VAL A 42 8.35 -11.99 14.28
N MET A 43 7.21 -11.53 13.75
CA MET A 43 6.12 -10.99 14.58
C MET A 43 5.44 -12.09 15.40
N GLY A 44 5.31 -13.29 14.84
CA GLY A 44 4.78 -14.46 15.53
C GLY A 44 5.63 -14.87 16.72
N ASP A 45 6.96 -14.77 16.61
CA ASP A 45 7.87 -15.06 17.73
C ASP A 45 7.84 -13.94 18.80
N LEU A 46 7.80 -12.67 18.38
CA LEU A 46 7.83 -11.53 19.30
C LEU A 46 6.54 -11.33 20.10
N LEU A 47 5.37 -11.49 19.46
CA LEU A 47 4.05 -11.13 20.01
C LEU A 47 3.06 -12.30 19.98
N GLY A 48 3.49 -13.50 19.59
CA GLY A 48 2.62 -14.67 19.48
C GLY A 48 1.55 -14.50 18.41
N ILE A 49 0.34 -14.98 18.71
CA ILE A 49 -0.84 -14.91 17.81
C ILE A 49 -1.18 -13.46 17.43
N MET A 50 -1.00 -12.51 18.37
CA MET A 50 -1.24 -11.09 18.10
C MET A 50 -0.30 -10.56 17.02
N GLY A 51 0.97 -10.99 17.03
CA GLY A 51 1.95 -10.62 16.02
C GLY A 51 1.64 -11.19 14.63
N VAL A 52 1.07 -12.39 14.55
CA VAL A 52 0.63 -12.98 13.28
C VAL A 52 -0.55 -12.20 12.69
N ILE A 53 -1.53 -11.80 13.53
CA ILE A 53 -2.71 -11.04 13.09
C ILE A 53 -2.31 -9.63 12.62
N PHE A 54 -1.45 -8.95 13.37
CA PHE A 54 -1.09 -7.56 13.11
C PHE A 54 0.21 -7.38 12.31
N GLY A 55 0.95 -8.44 12.01
CA GLY A 55 2.28 -8.35 11.40
C GLY A 55 2.25 -7.70 10.02
N ILE A 56 1.34 -8.14 9.15
CA ILE A 56 1.17 -7.59 7.80
C ILE A 56 0.76 -6.11 7.82
N PRO A 57 -0.29 -5.68 8.56
CA PRO A 57 -0.67 -4.28 8.59
C PRO A 57 0.43 -3.38 9.18
N ILE A 58 1.13 -3.82 10.24
CA ILE A 58 2.24 -3.07 10.83
C ILE A 58 3.39 -2.92 9.82
N TYR A 59 3.79 -4.00 9.15
CA TYR A 59 4.84 -3.97 8.14
C TYR A 59 4.49 -3.03 6.98
N THR A 60 3.26 -3.10 6.49
CA THR A 60 2.77 -2.25 5.40
C THR A 60 2.79 -0.78 5.79
N LEU A 61 2.41 -0.46 7.04
CA LEU A 61 2.46 0.91 7.58
C LEU A 61 3.90 1.43 7.66
N LEU A 62 4.83 0.63 8.18
CA LEU A 62 6.24 0.98 8.28
C LEU A 62 6.86 1.20 6.89
N LYS A 63 6.65 0.27 5.97
CA LYS A 63 7.14 0.38 4.58
C LYS A 63 6.58 1.64 3.92
N LEU A 64 5.30 1.93 4.10
CA LEU A 64 4.67 3.14 3.55
C LEU A 64 5.32 4.41 4.09
N LEU A 65 5.56 4.49 5.41
CA LEU A 65 6.25 5.63 6.03
C LEU A 65 7.66 5.82 5.46
N VAL A 66 8.42 4.73 5.32
CA VAL A 66 9.77 4.77 4.75
C VAL A 66 9.72 5.26 3.31
N VAL A 67 8.88 4.67 2.46
CA VAL A 67 8.75 5.06 1.04
C VAL A 67 8.31 6.51 0.91
N PHE A 68 7.34 6.94 1.72
CA PHE A 68 6.87 8.32 1.73
C PHE A 68 7.96 9.30 2.17
N ALA A 69 8.70 8.97 3.23
CA ALA A 69 9.82 9.76 3.72
C ALA A 69 10.94 9.88 2.66
N PHE A 70 11.34 8.76 2.05
CA PHE A 70 12.35 8.73 0.98
C PHE A 70 11.90 9.52 -0.25
N LYS A 71 10.63 9.39 -0.67
CA LYS A 71 10.08 10.15 -1.81
C LYS A 71 10.11 11.66 -1.51
N LYS A 72 9.66 12.06 -0.32
CA LYS A 72 9.65 13.47 0.12
C LYS A 72 11.06 14.03 0.26
N PHE A 73 12.00 13.23 0.74
CA PHE A 73 13.41 13.59 0.85
C PHE A 73 14.06 13.76 -0.53
N LYS A 74 13.86 12.80 -1.45
CA LYS A 74 14.35 12.88 -2.83
C LYS A 74 13.79 14.08 -3.57
N GLN A 75 12.49 14.36 -3.43
CA GLN A 75 11.87 15.57 -4.01
C GLN A 75 12.51 16.86 -3.48
N ARG A 76 12.85 16.92 -2.19
CA ARG A 76 13.51 18.09 -1.61
C ARG A 76 14.96 18.23 -2.08
N TYR A 77 15.65 17.13 -2.34
CA TYR A 77 17.05 17.13 -2.81
C TYR A 77 17.15 17.45 -4.30
N ASN A 78 16.19 16.96 -5.12
CA ASN A 78 16.13 17.23 -6.55
C ASN A 78 15.89 18.71 -6.88
N LYS A 79 15.35 19.49 -5.93
CA LYS A 79 15.16 20.94 -6.09
C LYS A 79 16.47 21.73 -6.22
N TYR A 80 17.63 21.15 -5.84
CA TYR A 80 18.92 21.86 -5.82
C TYR A 80 19.97 21.30 -6.81
N TYR A 81 19.75 20.13 -7.42
CA TYR A 81 20.68 19.46 -8.36
C TYR A 81 20.03 19.09 -9.70
N GLY A 82 19.03 19.84 -10.14
CA GLY A 82 18.44 19.69 -11.47
C GLY A 82 19.38 20.21 -12.55
N ASP A 83 20.34 19.40 -12.98
CA ASP A 83 20.90 19.57 -14.33
C ASP A 83 21.33 18.26 -15.01
N LYS A 84 21.69 17.17 -14.32
CA LYS A 84 22.12 15.92 -15.02
C LYS A 84 21.79 14.63 -14.28
N GLY A 85 20.51 14.33 -14.17
CA GLY A 85 20.06 13.00 -13.80
C GLY A 85 18.60 12.85 -14.14
N GLU A 86 18.33 12.26 -15.31
CA GLU A 86 17.04 11.69 -15.66
C GLU A 86 16.65 10.72 -14.54
N TYR A 87 15.94 11.23 -13.54
CA TYR A 87 14.91 10.42 -12.95
C TYR A 87 13.76 10.62 -13.89
N GLU A 88 13.57 9.65 -14.79
CA GLU A 88 12.30 9.45 -15.50
C GLU A 88 11.21 9.88 -14.53
N GLU A 89 10.48 10.89 -14.96
CA GLU A 89 9.26 11.29 -14.29
C GLU A 89 8.47 9.99 -14.14
N ALA A 90 8.36 9.50 -12.89
CA ALA A 90 7.38 8.49 -12.56
C ALA A 90 5.99 9.16 -12.58
N ASP A 91 5.70 9.81 -13.70
CA ASP A 91 4.37 10.12 -14.14
C ASP A 91 3.84 8.82 -14.70
N PHE A 92 2.72 8.39 -14.16
CA PHE A 92 2.10 7.12 -14.52
C PHE A 92 1.48 7.32 -15.90
N SER A 93 2.18 6.97 -16.99
CA SER A 93 1.54 6.86 -18.29
C SER A 93 0.76 5.54 -18.37
N GLU A 94 -0.44 5.60 -18.94
CA GLU A 94 -1.39 4.48 -19.07
C GLU A 94 -0.96 3.45 -20.13
N ASP A 95 0.29 3.53 -20.61
CA ASP A 95 0.75 2.91 -21.85
C ASP A 95 1.45 1.56 -21.62
N ASP A 96 1.98 1.34 -20.40
CA ASP A 96 2.76 0.15 -20.04
C ASP A 96 1.93 -1.14 -19.80
N TYR A 97 0.61 -1.11 -20.02
CA TYR A 97 -0.29 -2.26 -19.81
C TYR A 97 -0.75 -2.97 -21.08
N PHE A 98 -0.45 -2.43 -22.26
CA PHE A 98 -0.89 -2.98 -23.54
C PHE A 98 0.28 -3.27 -24.48
N ASP A 99 1.32 -3.95 -23.97
CA ASP A 99 2.27 -4.73 -24.76
C ASP A 99 2.71 -6.00 -24.02
#